data_AF-A0A4Y9XZ65-F1
#
_entry.id   AF-A0A4Y9XZ65-F1
#
_cell.length_a   1.000
_cell.length_b   1.000
_cell.length_c   1.000
_cell.angle_alpha   90.00
_cell.angle_beta   90.00
_cell.angle_gamma   90.00
#
_symmetry.space_group_name_H-M   'P 1'
#
loop_
_entity.id
_entity.type
_entity.pdbx_description
1 polymer ?
#
loop_
_entity_poly.entity_id
_entity_poly.type
_entity_poly.pdbx_seq_one_letter_code
_entity_poly.pdbx_strand_id
1 'polypeptide(L)'
;MTPAALFTTLFTLLLCAFSSLAAPAPARAPPPLPSFLKKGGSFFRAVTGAELALVPTVYRKGLPPASHATLAGDFSSTGALYVFNDINEAHKWGDSLTLLQDNHYVLVEFTYTPNTHLVAKSFATGTPEWTAFVNGNYAPHAPATGFDIVEGPVSVGRARTLQPFVDAANGGQMLWQGAFISTAAMHTLTVKNVVTVPVAKKGASSARFCPTCNIQ
;
A
#
# COMPACT_ATOMS: atom_id res chain seq x y z
N MET A 1 -41.39 -15.73 62.72
CA MET A 1 -41.39 -15.54 61.26
C MET A 1 -40.49 -14.35 60.97
N THR A 2 -39.31 -14.60 60.41
CA THR A 2 -38.18 -13.65 60.33
C THR A 2 -38.22 -12.82 59.04
N PRO A 3 -37.97 -11.49 59.11
CA PRO A 3 -38.18 -10.53 58.02
C PRO A 3 -36.96 -10.41 57.09
N ALA A 4 -36.40 -11.52 56.61
CA ALA A 4 -35.11 -11.53 55.90
C ALA A 4 -35.21 -11.89 54.40
N ALA A 5 -36.42 -12.03 53.83
CA ALA A 5 -36.61 -12.58 52.48
C ALA A 5 -36.98 -11.54 51.39
N LEU A 6 -36.98 -10.24 51.69
CA LEU A 6 -37.51 -9.21 50.78
C LEU A 6 -36.46 -8.23 50.23
N PHE A 7 -35.20 -8.28 50.67
CA PHE A 7 -34.18 -7.29 50.28
C PHE A 7 -33.17 -7.76 49.22
N THR A 8 -33.19 -9.04 48.83
CA THR A 8 -32.20 -9.61 47.89
C THR A 8 -32.68 -9.73 46.45
N THR A 9 -33.97 -9.51 46.16
CA THR A 9 -34.53 -9.62 44.79
C THR A 9 -34.59 -8.29 44.04
N LEU A 10 -34.47 -7.13 44.70
CA LEU A 10 -34.53 -5.82 44.02
C LEU A 10 -33.16 -5.34 43.49
N PHE A 11 -32.05 -5.83 44.06
CA PHE A 11 -30.71 -5.38 43.67
C PHE A 11 -30.16 -6.11 42.43
N THR A 12 -30.60 -7.34 42.18
CA THR A 12 -30.19 -8.14 41.01
C THR A 12 -30.86 -7.70 39.71
N LEU A 13 -32.01 -7.03 39.78
CA LEU A 13 -32.68 -6.47 38.60
C LEU A 13 -32.11 -5.11 38.17
N LEU A 14 -31.48 -4.36 39.07
CA LEU A 14 -30.86 -3.07 38.75
C LEU A 14 -29.45 -3.21 38.13
N LEU A 15 -28.72 -4.29 38.45
CA LEU A 15 -27.40 -4.57 37.89
C LEU A 15 -27.44 -5.20 36.49
N CYS A 16 -28.58 -5.75 36.07
CA CYS A 16 -28.77 -6.24 34.69
C CYS A 16 -29.24 -5.14 33.72
N ALA A 17 -29.54 -3.94 34.21
CA ALA A 17 -30.06 -2.84 33.38
C ALA A 17 -28.96 -1.91 32.81
N PHE A 18 -27.70 -2.05 33.21
CA PHE A 18 -26.60 -1.16 32.80
C PHE A 18 -25.44 -1.84 32.04
N SER A 19 -25.59 -3.09 31.61
CA SER A 19 -24.55 -3.78 30.84
C SER A 19 -24.66 -3.59 29.32
N SER A 20 -25.61 -2.77 28.85
CA SER A 20 -25.95 -2.65 27.42
C SER A 20 -25.48 -1.35 26.75
N LEU A 21 -24.42 -0.70 27.21
CA LEU A 21 -23.82 0.44 26.46
C LEU A 21 -22.30 0.48 26.57
N ALA A 22 -21.64 -0.51 25.99
CA ALA A 22 -20.30 -0.33 25.43
C ALA A 22 -20.11 -1.32 24.28
N ALA A 23 -21.04 -1.31 23.31
CA ALA A 23 -20.67 -1.82 22.00
C ALA A 23 -19.48 -0.97 21.54
N PRO A 24 -18.31 -1.56 21.21
CA PRO A 24 -17.22 -0.79 20.65
C PRO A 24 -17.77 -0.03 19.45
N ALA A 25 -17.57 1.29 19.43
CA ALA A 25 -17.98 2.11 18.28
C ALA A 25 -17.46 1.41 17.01
N PRO A 26 -18.28 1.25 15.96
CA PRO A 26 -17.83 0.62 14.73
C PRO A 26 -16.56 1.35 14.30
N ALA A 27 -15.48 0.58 14.09
CA ALA A 27 -14.19 1.13 13.69
C ALA A 27 -14.45 2.04 12.46
N ARG A 28 -14.18 3.34 12.63
CA ARG A 28 -14.44 4.32 11.58
C ARG A 28 -13.62 3.90 10.36
N ALA A 29 -14.27 3.81 9.21
CA ALA A 29 -13.56 3.50 7.97
C ALA A 29 -12.39 4.48 7.77
N PRO A 30 -11.22 4.02 7.29
CA PRO A 30 -10.08 4.89 7.03
C PRO A 30 -10.50 6.06 6.13
N PRO A 31 -9.99 7.27 6.35
CA PRO A 31 -10.33 8.40 5.51
C PRO A 31 -9.81 8.18 4.07
N PRO A 32 -10.45 8.77 3.05
CA PRO A 32 -10.01 8.64 1.67
C PRO A 32 -8.58 9.16 1.45
N LEU A 33 -7.83 8.48 0.60
CA LEU A 33 -6.51 8.91 0.16
C LEU A 33 -6.61 10.18 -0.70
N PRO A 34 -5.72 11.17 -0.48
CA PRO A 34 -5.55 12.26 -1.42
C PRO A 34 -4.92 11.78 -2.73
N SER A 35 -5.11 12.57 -3.78
CA SER A 35 -4.44 12.37 -5.08
C SER A 35 -3.11 13.11 -5.09
N PHE A 36 -2.02 12.42 -5.44
CA PHE A 36 -0.69 13.03 -5.57
C PHE A 36 -0.29 13.27 -7.01
N LEU A 37 -1.05 12.77 -7.99
CA LEU A 37 -0.76 12.93 -9.42
C LEU A 37 -1.07 14.33 -9.97
N LYS A 38 -1.81 15.16 -9.23
CA LYS A 38 -2.24 16.48 -9.71
C LYS A 38 -1.18 17.58 -9.53
N LYS A 39 -0.18 17.37 -8.71
CA LYS A 39 0.84 18.36 -8.36
C LYS A 39 2.23 17.73 -8.44
N GLY A 40 3.23 18.54 -8.77
CA GLY A 40 4.62 18.09 -8.68
C GLY A 40 4.99 17.76 -7.24
N GLY A 41 5.93 16.85 -7.09
CA GLY A 41 6.32 16.34 -5.77
C GLY A 41 7.45 15.33 -5.85
N SER A 42 7.63 14.59 -4.75
CA SER A 42 8.60 13.51 -4.64
C SER A 42 7.89 12.19 -4.48
N PHE A 43 8.42 11.16 -5.14
CA PHE A 43 8.00 9.78 -4.96
C PHE A 43 9.18 8.90 -4.62
N PHE A 44 8.91 7.78 -3.96
CA PHE A 44 9.94 6.90 -3.40
C PHE A 44 9.65 5.46 -3.81
N ARG A 45 10.70 4.72 -4.20
CA ARG A 45 10.61 3.27 -4.43
C ARG A 45 11.68 2.57 -3.63
N ALA A 46 11.29 1.52 -2.92
CA ALA A 46 12.26 0.55 -2.41
C ALA A 46 12.43 -0.56 -3.44
N VAL A 47 13.68 -0.86 -3.75
CA VAL A 47 14.11 -1.87 -4.71
C VAL A 47 14.76 -3.01 -3.95
N THR A 48 14.23 -4.22 -4.11
CA THR A 48 14.63 -5.42 -3.34
C THR A 48 14.82 -6.63 -4.26
N GLY A 49 15.46 -7.69 -3.74
CA GLY A 49 15.54 -8.98 -4.44
C GLY A 49 16.21 -8.89 -5.81
N ALA A 50 15.64 -9.56 -6.81
CA ALA A 50 16.23 -9.64 -8.16
C ALA A 50 16.39 -8.28 -8.86
N GLU A 51 15.56 -7.29 -8.52
CA GLU A 51 15.64 -5.95 -9.10
C GLU A 51 16.89 -5.18 -8.65
N LEU A 52 17.53 -5.57 -7.54
CA LEU A 52 18.78 -4.96 -7.08
C LEU A 52 19.88 -5.00 -8.16
N ALA A 53 19.95 -6.09 -8.93
CA ALA A 53 20.91 -6.23 -10.02
C ALA A 53 20.66 -5.25 -11.19
N LEU A 54 19.45 -4.70 -11.30
CA LEU A 54 19.04 -3.79 -12.37
C LEU A 54 19.19 -2.32 -11.98
N VAL A 55 19.46 -2.01 -10.71
CA VAL A 55 19.56 -0.63 -10.22
C VAL A 55 20.48 0.25 -11.07
N PRO A 56 21.71 -0.18 -11.47
CA PRO A 56 22.61 0.68 -12.22
C PRO A 56 22.10 1.05 -13.63
N THR A 57 21.25 0.23 -14.23
CA THR A 57 20.74 0.45 -15.59
C THR A 57 19.36 1.11 -15.60
N VAL A 58 18.52 0.78 -14.62
CA VAL A 58 17.14 1.29 -14.52
C VAL A 58 17.09 2.66 -13.84
N TYR A 59 17.83 2.86 -12.75
CA TYR A 59 17.74 4.05 -11.91
C TYR A 59 18.98 4.92 -12.02
N ARG A 60 19.09 5.65 -13.13
CA ARG A 60 20.21 6.56 -13.39
C ARG A 60 19.85 7.98 -12.99
N LYS A 61 20.61 8.56 -12.05
CA LYS A 61 20.40 9.93 -11.56
C LYS A 61 20.31 10.94 -12.70
N GLY A 62 19.31 11.82 -12.63
CA GLY A 62 19.02 12.85 -13.65
C GLY A 62 18.24 12.34 -14.86
N LEU A 63 17.92 11.05 -14.94
CA LEU A 63 17.14 10.45 -16.02
C LEU A 63 15.84 9.84 -15.50
N PRO A 64 14.83 9.65 -16.38
CA PRO A 64 13.71 8.79 -16.08
C PRO A 64 14.13 7.34 -15.81
N PRO A 65 13.32 6.58 -15.05
CA PRO A 65 13.44 5.12 -14.98
C PRO A 65 13.44 4.51 -16.39
N ALA A 66 14.39 3.63 -16.68
CA ALA A 66 14.54 3.06 -18.03
C ALA A 66 13.48 1.98 -18.35
N SER A 67 12.96 1.31 -17.32
CA SER A 67 12.00 0.20 -17.43
C SER A 67 11.34 -0.08 -16.08
N HIS A 68 10.37 -0.99 -16.06
CA HIS A 68 9.81 -1.58 -14.85
C HIS A 68 9.58 -3.08 -15.04
N ALA A 69 9.28 -3.81 -13.96
CA ALA A 69 8.93 -5.23 -14.03
C ALA A 69 7.64 -5.43 -14.84
N THR A 70 7.57 -6.51 -15.62
CA THR A 70 6.44 -6.81 -16.52
C THR A 70 5.42 -7.79 -15.91
N LEU A 71 5.44 -7.93 -14.59
CA LEU A 71 4.59 -8.86 -13.86
C LEU A 71 3.33 -8.13 -13.39
N ALA A 72 2.19 -8.81 -13.46
CA ALA A 72 0.91 -8.24 -13.02
C ALA A 72 0.96 -7.78 -11.55
N GLY A 73 0.44 -6.59 -11.30
CA GLY A 73 0.30 -5.99 -9.99
C GLY A 73 -1.06 -5.32 -9.83
N ASP A 74 -1.28 -4.69 -8.69
CA ASP A 74 -2.59 -4.14 -8.30
C ASP A 74 -3.20 -3.23 -9.36
N PHE A 75 -2.34 -2.51 -10.07
CA PHE A 75 -2.71 -1.43 -10.96
C PHE A 75 -2.34 -1.64 -12.43
N SER A 76 -1.79 -2.80 -12.77
CA SER A 76 -1.44 -3.14 -14.15
C SER A 76 -1.32 -4.64 -14.32
N SER A 77 -2.06 -5.20 -15.28
CA SER A 77 -1.92 -6.59 -15.72
C SER A 77 -0.58 -6.90 -16.39
N THR A 78 0.12 -5.87 -16.88
CA THR A 78 1.40 -5.99 -17.60
C THR A 78 2.58 -5.45 -16.78
N GLY A 79 2.36 -5.14 -15.49
CA GLY A 79 3.33 -4.53 -14.61
C GLY A 79 3.45 -3.01 -14.75
N ALA A 80 4.10 -2.40 -13.76
CA ALA A 80 4.29 -0.95 -13.67
C ALA A 80 5.50 -0.64 -12.77
N LEU A 81 5.97 0.61 -12.80
CA LEU A 81 6.84 1.13 -11.75
C LEU A 81 5.99 1.61 -10.57
N TYR A 82 6.04 0.85 -9.47
CA TYR A 82 5.32 1.19 -8.24
C TYR A 82 6.14 2.13 -7.34
N VAL A 83 5.50 3.16 -6.80
CA VAL A 83 6.10 4.17 -5.93
C VAL A 83 5.17 4.54 -4.77
N PHE A 84 5.75 5.08 -3.70
CA PHE A 84 5.09 5.66 -2.54
C PHE A 84 5.26 7.19 -2.55
N ASN A 85 4.33 7.90 -1.91
CA ASN A 85 4.41 9.35 -1.71
C ASN A 85 5.12 9.73 -0.40
N ASP A 86 5.31 8.76 0.50
CA ASP A 86 6.02 8.94 1.77
C ASP A 86 7.27 8.06 1.81
N ILE A 87 8.40 8.65 2.19
CA ILE A 87 9.69 7.97 2.29
C ILE A 87 9.69 6.90 3.37
N ASN A 88 8.99 7.11 4.48
CA ASN A 88 8.90 6.15 5.58
C ASN A 88 8.10 4.93 5.17
N GLU A 89 7.07 5.09 4.34
CA GLU A 89 6.31 3.98 3.76
C GLU A 89 7.19 3.16 2.82
N ALA A 90 8.00 3.83 1.97
CA ALA A 90 8.99 3.15 1.15
C ALA A 90 10.04 2.40 1.99
N HIS A 91 10.51 2.97 3.11
CA HIS A 91 11.44 2.29 4.03
C HIS A 91 10.80 1.06 4.69
N LYS A 92 9.58 1.19 5.23
CA LYS A 92 8.81 0.05 5.77
C LYS A 92 8.68 -1.05 4.72
N TRP A 93 8.45 -0.65 3.47
CA TRP A 93 8.35 -1.57 2.34
C TRP A 93 9.67 -2.29 2.04
N GLY A 94 10.75 -1.53 1.85
CA GLY A 94 12.09 -2.04 1.57
C GLY A 94 12.58 -2.98 2.65
N ASP A 95 12.44 -2.57 3.92
CA ASP A 95 12.73 -3.43 5.05
C ASP A 95 11.92 -4.72 4.92
N SER A 96 10.58 -4.64 4.81
CA SER A 96 9.67 -5.80 4.81
C SER A 96 9.92 -6.81 3.69
N LEU A 97 10.29 -6.35 2.49
CA LEU A 97 10.50 -7.23 1.33
C LEU A 97 11.96 -7.64 1.08
N THR A 98 12.92 -7.05 1.78
CA THR A 98 14.32 -7.51 1.72
C THR A 98 14.39 -9.00 2.08
N LEU A 99 14.96 -9.81 1.18
CA LEU A 99 15.04 -11.26 1.34
C LEU A 99 16.04 -11.63 2.44
N LEU A 100 15.92 -12.82 3.02
CA LEU A 100 16.77 -13.25 4.15
C LEU A 100 18.27 -13.29 3.80
N GLN A 101 18.60 -13.55 2.54
CA GLN A 101 19.97 -13.57 2.02
C GLN A 101 20.53 -12.16 1.74
N ASP A 102 19.66 -11.16 1.60
CA ASP A 102 20.06 -9.79 1.29
C ASP A 102 20.34 -9.04 2.60
N ASN A 103 21.33 -8.15 2.58
CA ASN A 103 21.70 -7.30 3.71
C ASN A 103 21.37 -5.83 3.49
N HIS A 104 20.69 -5.51 2.38
CA HIS A 104 20.31 -4.16 2.02
C HIS A 104 19.14 -4.17 1.03
N TYR A 105 18.51 -3.01 0.89
CA TYR A 105 17.72 -2.65 -0.29
C TYR A 105 18.25 -1.33 -0.86
N VAL A 106 17.72 -0.92 -2.00
CA VAL A 106 17.99 0.40 -2.56
C VAL A 106 16.74 1.25 -2.46
N LEU A 107 16.87 2.45 -1.90
CA LEU A 107 15.83 3.47 -1.94
C LEU A 107 16.10 4.44 -3.10
N VAL A 108 15.13 4.57 -3.98
CA VAL A 108 15.15 5.51 -5.10
C VAL A 108 14.19 6.66 -4.80
N GLU A 109 14.69 7.89 -4.88
CA GLU A 109 13.87 9.11 -4.82
C GLU A 109 13.70 9.65 -6.24
N PHE A 110 12.46 9.96 -6.60
CA PHE A 110 12.08 10.60 -7.84
C PHE A 110 11.59 12.03 -7.58
N THR A 111 11.91 12.93 -8.50
CA THR A 111 11.11 14.15 -8.72
C THR A 111 10.02 13.82 -9.72
N TYR A 112 8.79 14.23 -9.42
CA TYR A 112 7.62 14.03 -10.28
C TYR A 112 7.12 15.36 -10.86
N THR A 113 6.90 15.36 -12.18
CA THR A 113 6.33 16.48 -12.93
C THR A 113 5.03 16.03 -13.61
N PRO A 114 3.86 16.54 -13.20
CA PRO A 114 2.58 16.13 -13.78
C PRO A 114 2.51 16.37 -15.28
N ASN A 115 1.86 15.45 -15.99
CA ASN A 115 1.56 15.60 -17.41
C ASN A 115 0.06 15.37 -17.64
N THR A 116 -0.66 16.43 -18.03
CA THR A 116 -2.11 16.42 -18.23
C THR A 116 -2.56 15.66 -19.48
N HIS A 117 -1.64 15.23 -20.33
CA HIS A 117 -1.93 14.43 -21.52
C HIS A 117 -1.97 12.93 -21.24
N LEU A 118 -1.55 12.49 -20.05
CA LEU A 118 -1.57 11.08 -19.65
C LEU A 118 -2.96 10.68 -19.17
N VAL A 119 -3.35 9.45 -19.50
CA VAL A 119 -4.61 8.85 -19.06
C VAL A 119 -4.43 8.29 -17.66
N ALA A 120 -4.92 9.01 -16.65
CA ALA A 120 -4.76 8.64 -15.24
C ALA A 120 -6.05 8.08 -14.62
N LYS A 121 -5.90 7.14 -13.66
CA LYS A 121 -6.99 6.66 -12.80
C LYS A 121 -6.61 6.82 -11.32
N SER A 122 -7.53 7.34 -10.52
CA SER A 122 -7.33 7.48 -9.07
C SER A 122 -8.42 6.76 -8.30
N PHE A 123 -8.02 5.94 -7.33
CA PHE A 123 -8.91 5.31 -6.36
C PHE A 123 -8.63 5.88 -4.98
N ALA A 124 -9.57 6.64 -4.42
CA ALA A 124 -9.38 7.25 -3.10
C ALA A 124 -9.59 6.26 -1.94
N THR A 125 -10.22 5.11 -2.19
CA THR A 125 -10.51 4.09 -1.16
C THR A 125 -10.80 2.74 -1.81
N GLY A 126 -10.99 1.69 -1.00
CA GLY A 126 -11.33 0.34 -1.46
C GLY A 126 -12.80 0.17 -1.81
N THR A 127 -13.27 0.91 -2.81
CA THR A 127 -14.63 0.73 -3.34
C THR A 127 -14.75 -0.62 -4.07
N PRO A 128 -15.98 -1.11 -4.32
CA PRO A 128 -16.17 -2.28 -5.18
C PRO A 128 -15.55 -2.14 -6.58
N GLU A 129 -15.50 -0.92 -7.12
CA GLU A 129 -14.83 -0.61 -8.40
C GLU A 129 -13.31 -0.82 -8.30
N TRP A 130 -12.68 -0.32 -7.23
CA TRP A 130 -11.26 -0.56 -6.97
C TRP A 130 -10.98 -2.06 -6.82
N THR A 131 -11.79 -2.78 -6.03
CA THR A 131 -11.63 -4.23 -5.84
C THR A 131 -11.78 -5.00 -7.16
N ALA A 132 -12.74 -4.63 -8.00
CA ALA A 132 -12.93 -5.24 -9.31
C ALA A 132 -11.76 -4.94 -10.25
N PHE A 133 -11.25 -3.71 -10.24
CA PHE A 133 -10.10 -3.30 -11.03
C PHE A 133 -8.83 -4.08 -10.63
N VAL A 134 -8.51 -4.11 -9.34
CA VAL A 134 -7.34 -4.82 -8.81
C VAL A 134 -7.43 -6.31 -9.13
N ASN A 135 -8.54 -6.98 -8.81
CA ASN A 135 -8.71 -8.39 -9.14
C ASN A 135 -8.65 -8.67 -10.65
N GLY A 136 -9.17 -7.75 -11.47
CA GLY A 136 -9.13 -7.85 -12.92
C GLY A 136 -7.71 -7.86 -13.48
N ASN A 137 -6.78 -7.13 -12.88
CA ASN A 137 -5.37 -7.11 -13.30
C ASN A 137 -4.66 -8.46 -13.10
N TYR A 138 -5.11 -9.27 -12.14
CA TYR A 138 -4.57 -10.61 -11.88
C TYR A 138 -5.32 -11.73 -12.63
N ALA A 139 -6.33 -11.41 -13.44
CA ALA A 139 -7.07 -12.43 -14.17
C ALA A 139 -6.21 -13.07 -15.29
N PRO A 140 -6.38 -14.37 -15.58
CA PRO A 140 -5.74 -14.97 -16.74
C PRO A 140 -6.09 -14.22 -18.02
N HIS A 141 -5.07 -13.88 -18.82
CA HIS A 141 -5.23 -13.12 -20.06
C HIS A 141 -5.88 -11.73 -19.90
N ALA A 142 -5.73 -11.12 -18.71
CA ALA A 142 -6.16 -9.74 -18.50
C ALA A 142 -5.55 -8.83 -19.58
N PRO A 143 -6.37 -8.03 -20.28
CA PRO A 143 -5.85 -7.08 -21.26
C PRO A 143 -4.95 -6.05 -20.57
N ALA A 144 -4.01 -5.48 -21.32
CA ALA A 144 -3.25 -4.33 -20.83
C ALA A 144 -4.20 -3.22 -20.40
N THR A 145 -3.89 -2.59 -19.26
CA THR A 145 -4.65 -1.44 -18.77
C THR A 145 -4.55 -0.27 -19.76
N GLY A 146 -5.66 0.42 -20.01
CA GLY A 146 -5.71 1.61 -20.88
C GLY A 146 -5.21 2.88 -20.19
N PHE A 147 -4.69 2.77 -18.96
CA PHE A 147 -4.18 3.88 -18.15
C PHE A 147 -2.65 3.95 -18.23
N ASP A 148 -2.12 5.17 -18.34
CA ASP A 148 -0.69 5.46 -18.24
C ASP A 148 -0.22 5.45 -16.78
N ILE A 149 -1.05 5.97 -15.87
CA ILE A 149 -0.77 6.08 -14.44
C ILE A 149 -2.02 5.71 -13.66
N VAL A 150 -1.86 4.92 -12.60
CA VAL A 150 -2.93 4.62 -11.65
C VAL A 150 -2.43 4.88 -10.24
N GLU A 151 -3.26 5.49 -9.39
CA GLU A 151 -2.98 5.64 -7.97
C GLU A 151 -4.13 5.11 -7.11
N GLY A 152 -3.80 4.72 -5.88
CA GLY A 152 -4.80 4.32 -4.89
C GLY A 152 -4.20 3.55 -3.72
N PRO A 153 -5.02 2.87 -2.93
CA PRO A 153 -4.53 2.13 -1.78
C PRO A 153 -3.75 0.87 -2.19
N VAL A 154 -2.74 0.53 -1.41
CA VAL A 154 -2.11 -0.82 -1.44
C VAL A 154 -3.15 -1.86 -1.06
N SER A 155 -3.25 -2.95 -1.82
CA SER A 155 -4.18 -4.03 -1.51
C SER A 155 -3.59 -5.06 -0.54
N VAL A 156 -4.47 -5.65 0.27
CA VAL A 156 -4.19 -6.82 1.11
C VAL A 156 -5.30 -7.86 0.91
N GLY A 157 -4.95 -9.14 0.97
CA GLY A 157 -5.91 -10.23 0.69
C GLY A 157 -6.05 -10.51 -0.80
N ARG A 158 -7.09 -11.24 -1.23
CA ARG A 158 -7.26 -11.60 -2.65
C ARG A 158 -8.71 -11.91 -2.98
N ALA A 159 -9.12 -11.70 -4.23
CA ALA A 159 -10.48 -11.99 -4.69
C ALA A 159 -11.51 -11.35 -3.75
N ARG A 160 -12.33 -12.17 -3.07
CA ARG A 160 -13.39 -11.71 -2.16
C ARG A 160 -12.90 -11.10 -0.85
N THR A 161 -11.65 -11.34 -0.47
CA THR A 161 -11.04 -10.77 0.76
C THR A 161 -10.14 -9.58 0.47
N LEU A 162 -10.06 -9.14 -0.79
CA LEU A 162 -9.24 -8.01 -1.19
C LEU A 162 -9.80 -6.71 -0.62
N GLN A 163 -8.98 -6.01 0.15
CA GLN A 163 -9.31 -4.75 0.80
C GLN A 163 -8.08 -3.83 0.83
N PRO A 164 -8.24 -2.52 1.06
CA PRO A 164 -7.12 -1.64 1.33
C PRO A 164 -6.32 -2.10 2.54
N PHE A 165 -5.00 -2.06 2.43
CA PHE A 165 -4.13 -2.17 3.58
C PHE A 165 -4.27 -0.92 4.45
N VAL A 166 -4.40 -1.14 5.76
CA VAL A 166 -4.53 -0.09 6.76
C VAL A 166 -3.37 -0.22 7.74
N ASP A 167 -2.49 0.77 7.78
CA ASP A 167 -1.35 0.79 8.69
C ASP A 167 -1.80 1.24 10.08
N ALA A 168 -1.94 0.28 10.99
CA ALA A 168 -2.27 0.54 12.38
C ALA A 168 -1.22 1.41 13.10
N ALA A 169 0.06 1.32 12.71
CA ALA A 169 1.12 2.13 13.27
C ALA A 169 1.10 3.58 12.75
N ASN A 170 0.40 3.84 11.64
CA ASN A 170 0.18 5.17 11.09
C ASN A 170 -1.25 5.67 11.33
N GLY A 171 -1.78 5.44 12.54
CA GLY A 171 -3.09 5.95 12.93
C GLY A 171 -4.27 5.34 12.18
N GLY A 172 -4.11 4.15 11.61
CA GLY A 172 -5.18 3.46 10.87
C GLY A 172 -5.47 4.09 9.50
N GLN A 173 -4.45 4.69 8.87
CA GLN A 173 -4.54 5.25 7.53
C GLN A 173 -4.33 4.16 6.46
N MET A 174 -4.98 4.33 5.30
CA MET A 174 -4.61 3.56 4.12
C MET A 174 -3.24 4.01 3.62
N LEU A 175 -2.50 3.08 3.03
CA LEU A 175 -1.21 3.36 2.41
C LEU A 175 -1.40 3.65 0.92
N TRP A 176 -0.86 4.77 0.44
CA TRP A 176 -0.98 5.16 -0.97
C TRP A 176 0.13 4.50 -1.80
N GLN A 177 -0.20 4.12 -3.03
CA GLN A 177 0.77 3.74 -4.05
C GLN A 177 0.40 4.37 -5.39
N GLY A 178 1.41 4.66 -6.20
CA GLY A 178 1.27 5.05 -7.60
C GLY A 178 1.95 4.03 -8.51
N ALA A 179 1.32 3.72 -9.64
CA ALA A 179 1.82 2.81 -10.67
C ALA A 179 2.00 3.56 -11.99
N PHE A 180 3.24 3.67 -12.46
CA PHE A 180 3.60 4.29 -13.73
C PHE A 180 3.82 3.21 -14.78
N ILE A 181 2.89 3.11 -15.72
CA ILE A 181 2.69 1.93 -16.57
C ILE A 181 3.30 2.14 -17.96
N SER A 182 3.07 3.31 -18.56
CA SER A 182 3.62 3.60 -19.87
C SER A 182 5.00 4.24 -19.78
N THR A 183 5.75 4.19 -20.87
CA THR A 183 7.02 4.94 -20.98
C THR A 183 6.80 6.44 -20.80
N ALA A 184 5.69 6.98 -21.34
CA ALA A 184 5.33 8.38 -21.19
C ALA A 184 5.04 8.75 -19.72
N ALA A 185 4.41 7.85 -18.96
CA ALA A 185 4.28 7.97 -17.52
C ALA A 185 5.64 7.96 -16.82
N MET A 186 6.51 6.98 -17.07
CA MET A 186 7.84 6.95 -16.43
C MET A 186 8.66 8.21 -16.73
N HIS A 187 8.51 8.82 -17.90
CA HIS A 187 9.17 10.09 -18.25
C HIS A 187 8.70 11.30 -17.43
N THR A 188 7.61 11.19 -16.67
CA THR A 188 7.21 12.20 -15.69
C THR A 188 8.03 12.12 -14.39
N LEU A 189 8.80 11.05 -14.22
CA LEU A 189 9.71 10.85 -13.09
C LEU A 189 11.14 11.16 -13.53
N THR A 190 11.91 11.77 -12.63
CA THR A 190 13.36 11.92 -12.76
C THR A 190 14.02 11.38 -11.51
N VAL A 191 14.95 10.43 -11.66
CA VAL A 191 15.72 9.88 -10.54
C VAL A 191 16.54 11.00 -9.91
N LYS A 192 16.21 11.37 -8.69
CA LYS A 192 16.92 12.41 -7.92
C LYS A 192 18.02 11.81 -7.06
N ASN A 193 17.74 10.70 -6.40
CA ASN A 193 18.68 10.03 -5.52
C ASN A 193 18.52 8.51 -5.56
N VAL A 194 19.61 7.79 -5.33
CA VAL A 194 19.65 6.33 -5.23
C VAL A 194 20.55 6.00 -4.04
N VAL A 195 20.00 5.40 -3.00
CA VAL A 195 20.68 5.18 -1.72
C VAL A 195 20.60 3.71 -1.36
N THR A 196 21.74 3.10 -1.07
CA THR A 196 21.78 1.77 -0.44
C THR A 196 21.42 1.90 1.04
N VAL A 197 20.39 1.17 1.46
CA VAL A 197 19.94 1.17 2.86
C VAL A 197 20.28 -0.19 3.47
N PRO A 198 21.17 -0.24 4.48
CA PRO A 198 21.50 -1.50 5.14
C PRO A 198 20.31 -2.00 5.96
N VAL A 199 20.10 -3.32 5.95
CA VAL A 199 19.07 -3.98 6.76
C VAL A 199 19.76 -4.93 7.74
N ALA A 200 19.31 -4.90 9.00
CA ALA A 200 19.76 -5.89 9.97
C ALA A 200 19.39 -7.30 9.47
N LYS A 201 20.27 -8.28 9.67
CA LYS A 201 19.98 -9.67 9.27
C LYS A 201 18.66 -10.13 9.88
N LYS A 202 17.70 -10.42 9.01
CA LYS A 202 16.38 -10.90 9.41
C LYS A 202 16.46 -12.38 9.76
N GLY A 203 15.90 -12.74 10.91
CA GLY A 203 15.60 -14.14 11.24
C GLY A 203 14.33 -14.61 10.53
N ALA A 204 14.12 -15.92 10.44
CA ALA A 204 12.91 -16.51 9.84
C ALA A 204 11.59 -16.09 10.52
N SER A 205 11.66 -15.57 11.75
CA SER A 205 10.53 -15.06 12.54
C SER A 205 10.30 -13.55 12.42
N SER A 206 11.05 -12.84 11.57
CA SER A 206 10.91 -11.39 11.42
C SER A 206 9.54 -11.05 10.82
N ALA A 207 8.69 -10.36 11.58
CA ALA A 207 7.38 -9.94 11.10
C ALA A 207 7.52 -9.01 9.90
N ARG A 208 6.76 -9.29 8.83
CA ARG A 208 6.63 -8.39 7.68
C ARG A 208 5.67 -7.26 8.02
N PHE A 209 5.96 -6.06 7.53
CA PHE A 209 5.09 -4.89 7.69
C PHE A 209 3.70 -5.15 7.11
N CYS A 210 3.65 -5.74 5.91
CA CYS A 210 2.42 -6.25 5.33
C CYS A 210 2.66 -7.66 4.72
N PRO A 211 2.40 -8.74 5.49
CA PRO A 211 2.71 -10.10 5.05
C PRO A 211 1.80 -10.59 3.91
N THR A 212 0.62 -10.01 3.75
CA THR A 212 -0.42 -10.43 2.80
C THR A 212 -0.79 -9.34 1.79
N CYS A 213 0.04 -8.29 1.67
CA CYS A 213 -0.15 -7.27 0.65
C CYS A 213 0.22 -7.82 -0.73
N ASN A 214 -0.54 -7.42 -1.74
CA ASN A 214 -0.18 -7.72 -3.13
C ASN A 214 0.49 -6.47 -3.70
N ILE A 215 1.81 -6.49 -3.80
CA ILE A 215 2.54 -5.50 -4.59
C ILE A 215 3.90 -6.11 -4.96
N GLN A 216 4.34 -5.78 -6.17
CA GLN A 216 5.58 -6.25 -6.77
C GLN A 216 6.66 -5.17 -6.76
#